data_AF-A0A966MK50-F1
#
_entry.id   AF-A0A966MK50-F1
#
_cell.length_a   1.000
_cell.length_b   1.000
_cell.length_c   1.000
_cell.angle_alpha   90.00
_cell.angle_beta   90.00
_cell.angle_gamma   90.00
#
_symmetry.space_group_name_H-M   'P 1'
#
loop_
_entity.id
_entity.type
_entity.pdbx_description
1 polymer ?
#
loop_
_entity_poly.entity_id
_entity_poly.type
_entity_poly.pdbx_seq_one_letter_code
_entity_poly.pdbx_strand_id
1 'polypeptide(L)' 'FLGIGAYRSAFGRPKAQLGLQPERLGASRLWALPSPSGLNANHQLSDLVALLRALRAWVEQS' A
#
# COMPACT_ATOMS: atom_id res chain seq x y z
N PHE A 1 -2.10 3.42 3.82
CA PHE A 1 -2.10 4.62 2.96
C PHE A 1 -2.68 4.26 1.61
N LEU A 2 -3.65 5.03 1.12
CA LEU A 2 -4.19 4.89 -0.24
C LEU A 2 -3.45 5.89 -1.14
N GLY A 3 -2.58 5.38 -2.00
CA GLY A 3 -1.65 6.18 -2.80
C GLY A 3 -0.22 6.16 -2.25
N ILE A 4 0.69 5.62 -3.04
CA ILE A 4 2.11 5.52 -2.67
C ILE A 4 2.79 6.90 -2.59
N GLY A 5 2.37 7.88 -3.38
CA GLY A 5 2.93 9.24 -3.33
C GLY A 5 2.79 9.89 -1.96
N ALA A 6 1.59 9.83 -1.38
CA ALA A 6 1.34 10.35 -0.03
C ALA A 6 2.20 9.64 1.03
N TYR A 7 2.37 8.31 0.91
CA TYR A 7 3.26 7.56 1.78
C TYR A 7 4.72 8.04 1.65
N ARG A 8 5.25 8.12 0.42
CA ARG A 8 6.63 8.54 0.15
C ARG A 8 6.91 9.93 0.74
N SER A 9 5.97 10.87 0.59
CA SER A 9 6.10 12.22 1.14
C SER A 9 6.01 12.23 2.67
N ALA A 10 5.02 11.56 3.26
CA ALA A 10 4.81 11.56 4.71
C ALA A 10 5.97 10.90 5.50
N PHE A 11 6.61 9.87 4.91
CA PHE A 11 7.69 9.13 5.57
C PHE A 11 9.09 9.44 5.01
N GLY A 12 9.22 10.37 4.05
CA GLY A 12 10.51 10.70 3.43
C GLY A 12 11.16 9.51 2.70
N ARG A 13 10.34 8.64 2.09
CA ARG A 13 10.79 7.40 1.43
C ARG A 13 10.57 7.44 -0.09
N PRO A 14 11.37 8.18 -0.87
CA PRO A 14 11.11 8.38 -2.30
C PRO A 14 11.08 7.08 -3.13
N LYS A 15 11.75 6.02 -2.65
CA LYS A 15 11.83 4.71 -3.31
C LYS A 15 10.91 3.63 -2.71
N ALA A 16 10.00 3.98 -1.80
CA ALA A 16 9.06 3.01 -1.24
C ALA A 16 8.26 2.33 -2.35
N GLN A 17 7.97 1.04 -2.19
CA GLN A 17 7.17 0.23 -3.12
C GLN A 17 5.78 -0.05 -2.54
N LEU A 18 4.85 -0.56 -3.37
CA LEU A 18 3.53 -0.97 -2.89
C LEU A 18 3.64 -2.21 -1.99
N GLY A 19 2.69 -2.37 -1.06
CA GLY A 19 2.61 -3.48 -0.12
C GLY A 19 3.03 -3.11 1.31
N LEU A 20 3.39 -4.14 2.09
CA LEU A 20 3.85 -4.00 3.48
C LEU A 20 5.16 -3.21 3.53
N GLN A 21 5.21 -2.23 4.42
CA GLN A 21 6.38 -1.38 4.61
C GLN A 21 7.19 -1.86 5.82
N PRO A 22 8.52 -1.67 5.80
CA PRO A 22 9.37 -1.99 6.95
C PRO A 22 9.08 -1.08 8.15
N GLU A 23 8.63 0.16 7.90
CA GLU A 23 8.25 1.10 8.94
C GLU A 23 7.00 0.68 9.73
N ARG A 24 6.93 1.17 10.96
CA ARG A 24 5.78 1.02 11.85
C ARG A 24 5.32 2.38 12.36
N LEU A 25 4.02 2.49 12.65
CA LEU A 25 3.46 3.58 13.45
C LEU A 25 3.09 3.02 14.83
N GLY A 26 3.99 3.18 15.81
CA GLY A 26 3.87 2.53 17.11
C GLY A 26 3.80 1.00 16.96
N ALA A 27 2.72 0.39 17.45
CA ALA A 27 2.47 -1.05 17.27
C ALA A 27 1.90 -1.40 15.88
N SER A 28 1.43 -0.41 15.12
CA SER A 28 0.74 -0.63 13.84
C SER A 28 1.70 -0.83 12.68
N ARG A 29 1.37 -1.79 11.81
CA ARG A 29 2.08 -2.05 10.55
C ARG A 29 1.56 -1.16 9.43
N LEU A 30 2.44 -0.76 8.53
CA LEU A 30 2.12 0.15 7.44
C LEU A 30 1.99 -0.60 6.12
N TRP A 31 0.92 -0.32 5.39
CA TRP A 31 0.70 -0.79 4.02
C TRP A 31 0.51 0.39 3.07
N ALA A 32 1.25 0.38 1.96
CA ALA A 32 1.12 1.32 0.87
C ALA A 32 0.35 0.66 -0.29
N LEU A 33 -0.84 1.18 -0.58
CA LEU A 33 -1.70 0.68 -1.65
C LEU A 33 -1.73 1.69 -2.82
N PRO A 34 -2.03 1.26 -4.05
CA PRO A 34 -2.20 2.18 -5.16
C PRO A 34 -3.39 3.11 -4.90
N SER A 35 -3.37 4.31 -5.51
CA SER A 35 -4.51 5.23 -5.44
C SER A 35 -5.69 4.61 -6.20
N PRO A 36 -6.94 4.62 -5.71
CA PRO A 36 -8.09 4.09 -6.44
C PRO A 36 -8.65 5.05 -7.52
N SER A 37 -8.05 6.22 -7.72
CA SER A 37 -8.56 7.24 -8.65
C SER A 37 -8.48 6.78 -10.11
N GLY A 38 -9.61 6.84 -10.84
CA GLY A 38 -9.79 6.28 -12.18
C GLY A 38 -8.93 6.83 -13.34
N LEU A 39 -8.02 7.78 -13.09
CA LEU A 39 -7.08 8.28 -14.10
C LEU A 39 -6.04 7.23 -14.56
N ASN A 40 -5.96 6.06 -13.91
CA ASN A 40 -5.06 4.94 -14.28
C ASN A 40 -5.76 3.54 -14.22
N ALA A 41 -7.08 3.49 -14.40
CA ALA A 41 -7.95 2.43 -13.88
C ALA A 41 -7.66 0.96 -14.28
N ASN A 42 -7.21 0.67 -15.52
CA ASN A 42 -7.18 -0.72 -15.99
C ASN A 42 -6.01 -1.55 -15.44
N HIS A 43 -4.79 -1.02 -15.39
CA HIS A 43 -3.65 -1.73 -14.78
C HIS A 43 -3.75 -1.72 -13.24
N GLN A 44 -4.38 -0.68 -12.71
CA GLN A 44 -4.43 -0.43 -11.28
C GLN A 44 -5.44 -1.33 -10.54
N LEU A 45 -6.51 -1.80 -11.20
CA LEU A 45 -7.52 -2.63 -10.54
C LEU A 45 -7.01 -4.04 -10.22
N SER A 46 -6.33 -4.71 -11.16
CA SER A 46 -5.76 -6.04 -10.93
C SER A 46 -4.71 -6.01 -9.81
N ASP A 47 -3.83 -5.00 -9.83
CA ASP A 47 -2.79 -4.82 -8.82
C ASP A 47 -3.38 -4.48 -7.45
N LEU A 48 -4.42 -3.64 -7.42
CA LEU A 48 -5.15 -3.32 -6.20
C LEU A 48 -5.79 -4.57 -5.59
N VAL A 49 -6.46 -5.40 -6.40
CA VAL A 49 -7.05 -6.66 -5.93
C VAL A 49 -5.98 -7.60 -5.40
N ALA A 50 -4.84 -7.74 -6.09
CA ALA A 50 -3.73 -8.58 -5.64
C ALA A 50 -3.16 -8.10 -4.29
N LEU A 51 -2.93 -6.79 -4.15
CA LEU A 51 -2.41 -6.20 -2.91
C LEU A 51 -3.42 -6.27 -1.75
N LEU A 52 -4.71 -6.11 -2.03
CA LEU A 52 -5.76 -6.29 -1.02
C LEU A 52 -5.86 -7.74 -0.54
N ARG A 53 -5.71 -8.72 -1.44
CA ARG A 53 -5.63 -10.14 -1.05
C ARG A 53 -4.40 -10.42 -0.20
N ALA A 54 -3.24 -9.89 -0.59
CA ALA A 54 -2.00 -10.03 0.19
C ALA A 54 -2.14 -9.41 1.59
N LEU A 55 -2.76 -8.22 1.69
CA LEU A 55 -3.06 -7.57 2.96
C LEU A 55 -3.98 -8.44 3.82
N ARG A 56 -5.09 -8.95 3.26
CA ARG A 56 -6.02 -9.82 3.97
C ARG A 56 -5.32 -11.06 4.52
N ALA A 57 -4.57 -11.76 3.67
CA ALA A 57 -3.84 -12.97 4.08
C ALA A 57 -2.84 -12.66 5.20
N TRP A 58 -2.15 -11.51 5.13
CA TRP A 58 -1.22 -11.08 6.17
C TRP A 58 -1.92 -10.81 7.50
N VAL A 59 -3.06 -10.10 7.48
CA VAL A 59 -3.87 -9.84 8.69
C VAL A 59 -4.38 -11.15 9.32
N GLU A 60 -4.80 -12.12 8.51
CA GLU A 60 -5.28 -13.42 9.01
C GLU A 60 -4.16 -14.27 9.66
N GLN A 61 -2.88 -13.96 9.39
CA GLN A 61 -1.71 -14.69 9.89
C GLN A 61 -0.96 -13.97 11.02
N SER A 62 -1.39 -12.76 11.41
CA SER A 62 -0.70 -11.92 12.41
C SER A 62 -1.54 -11.68 13.66
#